data_AF-A0A8J6RBU1-F1
#
_entry.id   AF-A0A8J6RBU1-F1
#
_cell.length_a   1.000
_cell.length_b   1.000
_cell.length_c   1.000
_cell.angle_alpha   90.00
_cell.angle_beta   90.00
_cell.angle_gamma   90.00
#
_symmetry.space_group_name_H-M   'P 1'
#
loop_
_entity.id
_entity.type
_entity.pdbx_description
1 polymer ?
#
loop_
_entity_poly.entity_id
_entity_poly.type
_entity_poly.pdbx_seq_one_letter_code
_entity_poly.pdbx_strand_id
1 'polypeptide(L)'
;MPISIRDDVVFIILDKINQFNQENQQGDIDFSSTDFTGLGLTESDLLGHLDYLNQRQYIQAEFSGNAYGNQEDVPSVVDSDEVGFRVANTYGAADGPLPHLIEFKRATLTEKGQRMLEDMEQNPPKDMDKGPAVPLLNEHTPFLEKVKVKGGLPDIYDARDITETVFRVMRDVMTTAEADRIADELHNDALPTDEKALQMEVAELWKDRNPIVGFLSRIRPPLKGPAPIGIDSKLFLTRVDNEAGVPKTVNAEIVVSAVFSATKDELSQERIEAVAEWLPEGKVREIWQAA
;
A
#
# COMPACT_ATOMS: atom_id res chain seq x y z
N MET A 1 -0.61 -25.24 -4.07
CA MET A 1 -0.66 -25.36 -2.60
C MET A 1 -2.12 -25.41 -2.17
N PRO A 2 -2.50 -26.07 -1.05
CA PRO A 2 -3.87 -25.98 -0.56
C PRO A 2 -4.15 -24.56 -0.10
N ILE A 3 -5.15 -23.91 -0.71
CA ILE A 3 -5.62 -22.58 -0.31
C ILE A 3 -6.33 -22.74 1.03
N SER A 4 -5.85 -22.02 2.05
CA SER A 4 -6.48 -22.02 3.37
C SER A 4 -7.67 -21.07 3.33
N ILE A 5 -8.88 -21.63 3.40
CA ILE A 5 -10.12 -20.85 3.44
C ILE A 5 -10.23 -20.19 4.82
N ARG A 6 -10.38 -18.87 4.84
CA ARG A 6 -10.52 -18.07 6.05
C ARG A 6 -11.95 -17.56 6.20
N ASP A 7 -12.50 -17.67 7.41
CA ASP A 7 -13.91 -17.37 7.68
C ASP A 7 -14.23 -15.87 7.66
N ASP A 8 -13.26 -15.02 8.01
CA ASP A 8 -13.33 -13.56 7.93
C ASP A 8 -13.47 -13.06 6.47
N VAL A 9 -12.66 -13.63 5.57
CA VAL A 9 -12.68 -13.34 4.13
C VAL A 9 -13.98 -13.84 3.50
N VAL A 10 -14.42 -15.04 3.88
CA VAL A 10 -15.70 -15.61 3.42
C VAL A 10 -16.86 -14.70 3.80
N PHE A 11 -16.89 -14.18 5.03
CA PHE A 11 -17.94 -13.26 5.44
C PHE A 11 -17.99 -12.01 4.55
N ILE A 12 -16.85 -11.33 4.34
CA ILE A 12 -16.79 -10.09 3.53
C ILE A 12 -17.27 -10.35 2.10
N ILE A 13 -16.85 -11.48 1.50
CA ILE A 13 -17.29 -11.88 0.16
C ILE A 13 -18.81 -12.09 0.12
N LEU A 14 -19.36 -12.84 1.07
CA LEU A 14 -20.80 -13.13 1.11
C LEU A 14 -21.63 -11.88 1.38
N ASP A 15 -21.21 -11.02 2.32
CA ASP A 15 -21.89 -9.77 2.65
C ASP A 15 -21.91 -8.81 1.45
N LYS A 16 -20.77 -8.62 0.77
CA LYS A 16 -20.69 -7.76 -0.41
C LYS A 16 -21.55 -8.26 -1.58
N ILE A 17 -21.58 -9.57 -1.83
CA ILE A 17 -22.49 -10.16 -2.83
C ILE A 17 -23.96 -9.97 -2.42
N ASN A 18 -24.27 -10.05 -1.13
CA ASN A 18 -25.63 -9.86 -0.62
C ASN A 18 -26.11 -8.42 -0.84
N GLN A 19 -25.28 -7.44 -0.49
CA GLN A 19 -25.58 -6.02 -0.68
C GLN A 19 -25.79 -5.69 -2.17
N PHE A 20 -24.89 -6.16 -3.03
CA PHE A 20 -25.01 -5.97 -4.48
C PHE A 20 -26.30 -6.57 -5.05
N ASN A 21 -26.67 -7.78 -4.60
CA ASN A 21 -27.90 -8.46 -5.01
C ASN A 21 -29.17 -7.74 -4.52
N GLN A 22 -29.15 -7.19 -3.31
CA GLN A 22 -30.29 -6.47 -2.73
C GLN A 22 -30.54 -5.13 -3.41
N GLU A 23 -29.49 -4.46 -3.86
CA GLU A 23 -29.56 -3.17 -4.56
C GLU A 23 -30.03 -3.31 -6.02
N ASN A 24 -30.30 -4.53 -6.52
CA ASN A 24 -30.68 -4.84 -7.91
C ASN A 24 -29.74 -4.20 -8.95
N GLN A 25 -28.47 -4.06 -8.60
CA GLN A 25 -27.47 -3.48 -9.50
C GLN A 25 -27.25 -4.42 -10.70
N GLN A 26 -27.28 -3.88 -11.91
CA GLN A 26 -26.91 -4.61 -13.13
C GLN A 26 -25.46 -4.27 -13.46
N GLY A 27 -24.56 -5.24 -13.32
CA GLY A 27 -23.14 -5.05 -13.63
C GLY A 27 -22.23 -6.13 -13.03
N ASP A 28 -20.93 -5.91 -13.15
CA ASP A 28 -19.88 -6.72 -12.53
C ASP A 28 -19.67 -6.27 -11.07
N ILE A 29 -19.39 -7.22 -10.19
CA ILE A 29 -19.05 -6.98 -8.78
C ILE A 29 -17.55 -6.71 -8.71
N ASP A 30 -17.19 -5.46 -8.47
CA ASP A 30 -15.79 -5.08 -8.29
C ASP A 30 -15.34 -5.36 -6.84
N PHE A 31 -14.42 -6.32 -6.70
CA PHE A 31 -13.70 -6.58 -5.47
C PHE A 31 -12.37 -5.85 -5.51
N SER A 32 -12.32 -4.75 -4.77
CA SER A 32 -11.15 -3.88 -4.69
C SER A 32 -10.26 -4.26 -3.50
N SER A 33 -9.00 -3.84 -3.55
CA SER A 33 -8.06 -4.02 -2.44
C SER A 33 -8.52 -3.32 -1.15
N THR A 34 -9.42 -2.34 -1.25
CA THR A 34 -10.01 -1.67 -0.08
C THR A 34 -10.97 -2.56 0.70
N ASP A 35 -11.68 -3.49 0.03
CA ASP A 35 -12.62 -4.41 0.67
C ASP A 35 -11.93 -5.44 1.58
N PHE A 36 -10.68 -5.76 1.26
CA PHE A 36 -9.85 -6.72 2.00
C PHE A 36 -8.64 -6.05 2.66
N THR A 37 -8.69 -4.72 2.81
CA THR A 37 -7.58 -3.98 3.41
C THR A 37 -7.26 -4.54 4.79
N GLY A 38 -5.98 -4.84 4.99
CA GLY A 38 -5.49 -5.41 6.23
C GLY A 38 -5.45 -6.95 6.26
N LEU A 39 -6.22 -7.65 5.43
CA LEU A 39 -6.24 -9.12 5.46
C LEU A 39 -5.03 -9.75 4.74
N GLY A 40 -4.16 -8.93 4.13
CA GLY A 40 -2.98 -9.38 3.40
C GLY A 40 -3.34 -10.31 2.23
N LEU A 41 -4.52 -10.12 1.65
CA LEU A 41 -5.07 -11.02 0.66
C LEU A 41 -4.45 -10.73 -0.71
N THR A 42 -3.89 -11.76 -1.34
CA THR A 42 -3.49 -11.67 -2.74
C THR A 42 -4.70 -11.90 -3.66
N GLU A 43 -4.61 -11.49 -4.92
CA GLU A 43 -5.63 -11.77 -5.93
C GLU A 43 -5.88 -13.28 -6.09
N SER A 44 -4.81 -14.09 -6.05
CA SER A 44 -4.88 -15.56 -6.07
C SER A 44 -5.62 -16.13 -4.86
N ASP A 45 -5.46 -15.53 -3.68
CA ASP A 45 -6.19 -15.95 -2.49
C ASP A 45 -7.68 -15.62 -2.63
N LEU A 46 -8.03 -14.42 -3.11
CA LEU A 46 -9.42 -14.02 -3.36
C LEU A 46 -10.12 -14.98 -4.33
N LEU A 47 -9.49 -15.24 -5.48
CA LEU A 47 -10.00 -16.18 -6.47
C LEU A 47 -10.17 -17.58 -5.89
N GLY A 48 -9.24 -18.03 -5.04
CA GLY A 48 -9.36 -19.29 -4.32
C GLY A 48 -10.56 -19.39 -3.39
N HIS A 49 -10.90 -18.30 -2.69
CA HIS A 49 -12.08 -18.24 -1.83
C HIS A 49 -13.37 -18.23 -2.65
N LEU A 50 -13.41 -17.44 -3.73
CA LEU A 50 -14.56 -17.39 -4.65
C LEU A 50 -14.82 -18.74 -5.32
N ASP A 51 -13.77 -19.42 -5.80
CA ASP A 51 -13.86 -20.76 -6.39
C ASP A 51 -14.36 -21.78 -5.36
N TYR A 52 -13.84 -21.77 -4.13
CA TYR A 52 -14.32 -22.64 -3.06
C TYR A 52 -15.82 -22.43 -2.76
N LEU A 53 -16.25 -21.17 -2.63
CA LEU A 53 -17.65 -20.84 -2.35
C LEU A 53 -18.57 -21.27 -3.49
N ASN A 54 -18.12 -21.14 -4.74
CA ASN A 54 -18.85 -21.58 -5.92
C ASN A 54 -18.95 -23.11 -5.99
N GLN A 55 -17.84 -23.84 -5.82
CA GLN A 55 -17.81 -25.31 -5.82
C GLN A 55 -18.66 -25.92 -4.70
N ARG A 56 -18.71 -25.27 -3.53
CA ARG A 56 -19.53 -25.68 -2.39
C ARG A 56 -20.97 -25.18 -2.45
N GLN A 57 -21.34 -24.51 -3.54
CA GLN A 57 -22.69 -24.00 -3.83
C GLN A 57 -23.20 -22.98 -2.81
N TYR A 58 -22.32 -22.21 -2.19
CA TYR A 58 -22.71 -21.06 -1.36
C TYR A 58 -23.04 -19.85 -2.23
N ILE A 59 -22.32 -19.71 -3.34
CA ILE A 59 -22.59 -18.70 -4.36
C ILE A 59 -22.73 -19.38 -5.73
N GLN A 60 -23.34 -18.68 -6.67
CA GLN A 60 -23.32 -19.00 -8.08
C GLN A 60 -22.54 -17.90 -8.79
N ALA A 61 -21.25 -18.14 -9.04
CA ALA A 61 -20.32 -17.18 -9.60
C ALA A 61 -20.14 -17.37 -11.12
N GLU A 62 -20.00 -16.25 -11.82
CA GLU A 62 -19.60 -16.19 -13.23
C GLU A 62 -18.17 -15.65 -13.29
N PHE A 63 -17.28 -16.44 -13.93
CA PHE A 63 -15.90 -16.06 -14.19
C PHE A 63 -15.70 -15.95 -15.70
N SER A 64 -14.95 -14.96 -16.16
CA SER A 64 -14.36 -14.97 -17.50
C SER A 64 -12.99 -15.61 -17.48
N GLY A 65 -12.64 -16.29 -18.57
CA GLY A 65 -11.34 -16.97 -18.70
C GLY A 65 -11.46 -18.48 -18.71
N ASN A 66 -10.40 -19.15 -19.19
CA ASN A 66 -10.32 -20.60 -19.16
C ASN A 66 -9.48 -21.02 -17.95
N ALA A 67 -10.13 -21.50 -16.88
CA ALA A 67 -9.47 -21.92 -15.64
C ALA A 67 -8.50 -23.11 -15.81
N TYR A 68 -8.52 -23.75 -16.98
CA TYR A 68 -7.66 -24.85 -17.38
C TYR A 68 -7.01 -24.60 -18.76
N GLY A 69 -6.73 -23.33 -19.08
CA GLY A 69 -6.25 -22.91 -20.41
C GLY A 69 -5.12 -23.79 -20.95
N ASN A 70 -5.31 -24.34 -22.15
CA ASN A 70 -4.27 -25.07 -22.86
C ASN A 70 -3.41 -24.09 -23.67
N GLN A 71 -2.21 -24.51 -24.10
CA GLN A 71 -1.30 -23.72 -24.95
C GLN A 71 -1.98 -23.15 -26.22
N GLU A 72 -3.09 -23.75 -26.63
CA GLU A 72 -3.89 -23.39 -27.82
C GLU A 72 -4.81 -22.17 -27.58
N ASP A 73 -5.07 -21.80 -26.32
CA ASP A 73 -5.92 -20.66 -25.94
C ASP A 73 -5.16 -19.32 -25.90
N VAL A 74 -3.85 -19.34 -26.17
CA VAL A 74 -3.01 -18.14 -26.26
C VAL A 74 -3.15 -17.55 -27.66
N PRO A 75 -3.68 -16.32 -27.83
CA PRO A 75 -3.77 -15.69 -29.14
C PRO A 75 -2.36 -15.56 -29.76
N SER A 76 -2.19 -16.05 -30.99
CA SER A 76 -0.90 -16.09 -31.68
C SER A 76 -0.44 -14.76 -32.27
N VAL A 77 -1.12 -13.65 -31.95
CA VAL A 77 -0.84 -12.35 -32.56
C VAL A 77 0.04 -11.51 -31.62
N VAL A 78 1.34 -11.73 -31.73
CA VAL A 78 2.36 -10.79 -31.28
C VAL A 78 2.61 -9.83 -32.45
N ASP A 79 2.23 -8.57 -32.31
CA ASP A 79 2.84 -7.50 -33.11
C ASP A 79 4.23 -7.24 -32.49
N SER A 80 5.27 -7.63 -33.21
CA SER A 80 6.63 -7.85 -32.66
C SER A 80 7.42 -6.57 -32.39
N ASP A 81 6.83 -5.40 -32.60
CA ASP A 81 7.55 -4.12 -32.52
C ASP A 81 7.30 -3.32 -31.22
N GLU A 82 6.44 -3.80 -30.30
CA GLU A 82 6.04 -3.00 -29.12
C GLU A 82 6.47 -3.54 -27.74
N VAL A 83 7.10 -4.71 -27.63
CA VAL A 83 7.44 -5.27 -26.30
C VAL A 83 8.88 -5.75 -26.21
N GLY A 84 9.69 -4.97 -25.50
CA GLY A 84 11.01 -5.37 -25.03
C GLY A 84 10.92 -6.60 -24.12
N PHE A 85 11.27 -7.75 -24.70
CA PHE A 85 11.88 -8.92 -24.05
C PHE A 85 11.52 -9.16 -22.58
N ARG A 86 10.52 -10.02 -22.36
CA ARG A 86 10.54 -11.14 -21.38
C ARG A 86 9.31 -12.03 -21.57
N VAL A 87 9.23 -12.71 -22.71
CA VAL A 87 8.44 -13.95 -22.80
C VAL A 87 9.36 -15.09 -22.37
N ALA A 88 9.25 -15.44 -21.09
CA ALA A 88 9.71 -16.72 -20.60
C ALA A 88 8.49 -17.43 -20.00
N ASN A 89 7.96 -18.39 -20.76
CA ASN A 89 7.16 -19.48 -20.23
C ASN A 89 7.77 -19.96 -18.91
N THR A 90 7.08 -19.80 -17.80
CA THR A 90 7.42 -20.51 -16.57
C THR A 90 6.17 -21.10 -15.96
N TYR A 91 5.97 -22.39 -16.25
CA TYR A 91 5.36 -23.38 -15.35
C TYR A 91 6.18 -23.44 -14.03
N GLY A 92 6.28 -22.34 -13.29
CA GLY A 92 7.19 -22.19 -12.16
C GLY A 92 7.25 -20.81 -11.49
N ALA A 93 6.24 -19.94 -11.66
CA ALA A 93 6.10 -18.76 -10.81
C ALA A 93 5.66 -19.18 -9.39
N ALA A 94 6.06 -18.42 -8.36
CA ALA A 94 5.66 -18.67 -6.97
C ALA A 94 4.12 -18.69 -6.79
N ASP A 95 3.40 -18.04 -7.69
CA ASP A 95 1.94 -17.85 -7.67
C ASP A 95 1.15 -18.86 -8.53
N GLY A 96 1.80 -19.88 -9.10
CA GLY A 96 1.10 -20.91 -9.89
C GLY A 96 0.68 -20.44 -11.31
N PRO A 97 0.02 -21.31 -12.10
CA PRO A 97 -0.23 -21.03 -13.51
C PRO A 97 -1.37 -20.01 -13.67
N LEU A 98 -0.99 -18.77 -14.00
CA LEU A 98 -1.76 -17.75 -14.71
C LEU A 98 -3.12 -17.32 -14.08
N PRO A 99 -3.12 -16.67 -12.91
CA PRO A 99 -4.32 -16.00 -12.36
C PRO A 99 -4.84 -14.84 -13.22
N HIS A 100 -3.98 -14.21 -14.03
CA HIS A 100 -4.30 -13.04 -14.87
C HIS A 100 -5.19 -13.35 -16.10
N LEU A 101 -5.59 -14.62 -16.29
CA LEU A 101 -6.51 -15.04 -17.35
C LEU A 101 -7.92 -15.33 -16.82
N ILE A 102 -8.14 -15.30 -15.50
CA ILE A 102 -9.43 -15.61 -14.87
C ILE A 102 -9.88 -14.37 -14.11
N GLU A 103 -10.99 -13.81 -14.53
CA GLU A 103 -11.55 -12.60 -13.91
C GLU A 103 -12.95 -12.93 -13.37
N PHE A 104 -13.18 -12.61 -12.10
CA PHE A 104 -14.50 -12.74 -11.50
C PHE A 104 -15.40 -11.62 -12.01
N LYS A 105 -16.59 -11.97 -12.50
CA LYS A 105 -17.55 -10.99 -13.01
C LYS A 105 -18.64 -10.69 -12.02
N ARG A 106 -19.37 -11.71 -11.59
CA ARG A 106 -20.52 -11.55 -10.69
C ARG A 106 -20.80 -12.83 -9.94
N ALA A 107 -21.54 -12.72 -8.85
CA ALA A 107 -22.08 -13.87 -8.16
C ALA A 107 -23.47 -13.59 -7.61
N THR A 108 -24.25 -14.65 -7.43
CA THR A 108 -25.49 -14.59 -6.65
C THR A 108 -25.41 -15.53 -5.45
N LEU A 109 -25.93 -15.10 -4.31
CA LEU A 109 -26.07 -15.98 -3.15
C LEU A 109 -27.11 -17.06 -3.43
N THR A 110 -26.76 -18.30 -3.07
CA THR A 110 -27.73 -19.38 -2.99
C THR A 110 -28.44 -19.34 -1.63
N GLU A 111 -29.54 -20.08 -1.46
CA GLU A 111 -30.17 -20.25 -0.14
C GLU A 111 -29.18 -20.76 0.93
N LYS A 112 -28.20 -21.55 0.50
CA LYS A 112 -27.17 -22.10 1.37
C LYS A 112 -26.16 -21.02 1.79
N GLY A 113 -25.74 -20.17 0.87
CA GLY A 113 -24.87 -19.02 1.18
C GLY A 113 -25.58 -18.00 2.07
N GLN A 114 -26.87 -17.77 1.84
CA GLN A 114 -27.66 -16.84 2.63
C GLN A 114 -27.80 -17.29 4.10
N ARG A 115 -28.07 -18.59 4.33
CA ARG A 115 -28.06 -19.16 5.69
C ARG A 115 -26.69 -19.10 6.36
N MET A 116 -25.61 -19.26 5.58
CA MET A 116 -24.25 -19.17 6.10
C MET A 116 -23.93 -17.74 6.52
N LEU A 117 -24.34 -16.75 5.72
CA LEU A 117 -24.21 -15.34 6.07
C LEU A 117 -25.01 -15.01 7.33
N GLU A 118 -26.28 -15.43 7.42
CA GLU A 118 -27.13 -15.24 8.60
C GLU A 118 -26.52 -15.86 9.88
N ASP A 119 -25.92 -17.05 9.77
CA ASP A 119 -25.23 -17.70 10.89
C ASP A 119 -23.96 -16.94 11.31
N MET A 120 -23.21 -16.42 10.34
CA MET A 120 -22.02 -15.60 10.59
C MET A 120 -22.37 -14.21 11.12
N GLU A 121 -23.50 -13.62 10.77
CA GLU A 121 -24.00 -12.37 11.36
C GLU A 121 -24.38 -12.57 12.84
N GLN A 122 -24.94 -13.73 13.18
CA GLN A 122 -25.29 -14.09 14.56
C GLN A 122 -24.08 -14.53 15.37
N ASN A 123 -23.09 -15.15 14.72
CA ASN A 123 -21.84 -15.62 15.30
C ASN A 123 -20.64 -15.14 14.45
N PRO A 124 -20.23 -13.87 14.61
CA PRO A 124 -19.15 -13.28 13.83
C PRO A 124 -17.87 -14.15 13.87
N PRO A 125 -17.20 -14.38 12.72
CA PRO A 125 -15.93 -15.08 12.69
C PRO A 125 -14.93 -14.48 13.69
N LYS A 126 -14.24 -15.33 14.45
CA LYS A 126 -13.31 -14.92 15.53
C LYS A 126 -12.13 -14.07 15.05
N ASP A 127 -11.85 -14.11 13.76
CA ASP A 127 -10.77 -13.36 13.12
C ASP A 127 -11.28 -12.08 12.43
N MET A 128 -12.57 -11.72 12.54
CA MET A 128 -13.08 -10.40 12.15
C MET A 128 -12.37 -9.28 12.90
N ASP A 129 -12.16 -9.46 14.21
CA ASP A 129 -11.39 -8.53 15.05
C ASP A 129 -9.87 -8.69 14.89
N LYS A 130 -9.43 -9.66 14.06
CA LYS A 130 -8.01 -9.96 13.77
C LYS A 130 -7.62 -9.70 12.31
N GLY A 131 -8.48 -9.08 11.51
CA GLY A 131 -7.92 -8.12 10.55
C GLY A 131 -7.13 -7.09 11.37
N PRO A 132 -5.99 -6.56 10.89
CA PRO A 132 -5.47 -5.37 11.54
C PRO A 132 -6.66 -4.42 11.49
N ALA A 133 -7.12 -3.98 12.67
CA ALA A 133 -8.00 -2.84 12.75
C ALA A 133 -7.35 -1.85 11.80
N VAL A 134 -8.00 -1.52 10.66
CA VAL A 134 -7.56 -0.37 9.89
C VAL A 134 -7.65 0.70 10.95
N PRO A 135 -6.51 1.19 11.49
CA PRO A 135 -6.59 2.10 12.60
C PRO A 135 -7.38 3.23 12.00
N LEU A 136 -8.55 3.53 12.58
CA LEU A 136 -9.24 4.76 12.26
C LEU A 136 -8.16 5.81 12.43
N LEU A 137 -7.67 6.35 11.31
CA LEU A 137 -6.55 7.26 11.22
C LEU A 137 -6.96 8.50 12.01
N ASN A 138 -6.78 8.42 13.32
CA ASN A 138 -7.06 9.45 14.28
C ASN A 138 -5.74 10.08 14.68
N GLU A 139 -5.82 11.21 15.38
CA GLU A 139 -4.65 11.96 15.88
C GLU A 139 -3.74 11.12 16.80
N HIS A 140 -4.13 9.89 17.18
CA HIS A 140 -3.38 8.98 18.04
C HIS A 140 -2.80 7.76 17.31
N THR A 141 -2.95 7.67 15.99
CA THR A 141 -2.37 6.58 15.20
C THR A 141 -0.85 6.79 15.08
N PRO A 142 -0.01 5.82 15.48
CA PRO A 142 1.45 5.99 15.40
C PRO A 142 1.90 6.32 13.98
N PHE A 143 2.88 7.22 13.86
CA PHE A 143 3.36 7.79 12.60
C PHE A 143 3.61 6.76 11.49
N LEU A 144 4.36 5.69 11.76
CA LEU A 144 4.70 4.68 10.75
C LEU A 144 3.49 3.86 10.31
N GLU A 145 2.52 3.67 11.19
CA GLU A 145 1.27 2.97 10.86
C GLU A 145 0.44 3.80 9.88
N LYS A 146 0.39 5.11 10.09
CA LYS A 146 -0.22 6.06 9.16
C LYS A 146 0.45 6.04 7.79
N VAL A 147 1.79 5.99 7.75
CA VAL A 147 2.55 5.87 6.49
C VAL A 147 2.26 4.53 5.80
N LYS A 148 2.23 3.42 6.56
CA LYS A 148 1.94 2.09 6.02
C LYS A 148 0.57 2.05 5.34
N VAL A 149 -0.47 2.51 6.03
CA VAL A 149 -1.84 2.50 5.54
C VAL A 149 -2.01 3.44 4.34
N LYS A 150 -1.61 4.71 4.46
CA LYS A 150 -1.74 5.69 3.37
C LYS A 150 -0.88 5.34 2.16
N GLY A 151 0.26 4.67 2.37
CA GLY A 151 1.20 4.29 1.34
C GLY A 151 0.92 2.94 0.68
N GLY A 152 -0.07 2.17 1.17
CA GLY A 152 -0.33 0.81 0.67
C GLY A 152 0.84 -0.15 0.88
N LEU A 153 1.60 0.03 1.97
CA LEU A 153 2.82 -0.72 2.23
C LEU A 153 2.51 -2.05 2.93
N PRO A 154 3.26 -3.13 2.62
CA PRO A 154 2.96 -4.46 3.14
C PRO A 154 3.26 -4.58 4.65
N ASP A 155 4.24 -3.84 5.17
CA ASP A 155 4.58 -3.87 6.59
C ASP A 155 5.17 -2.54 7.12
N ILE A 156 5.39 -2.50 8.44
CA ILE A 156 5.90 -1.33 9.17
C ILE A 156 7.39 -1.05 8.92
N TYR A 157 8.15 -2.07 8.51
CA TYR A 157 9.58 -1.93 8.23
C TYR A 157 9.79 -1.22 6.89
N ASP A 158 8.98 -1.55 5.88
CA ASP A 158 8.92 -0.81 4.62
C ASP A 158 8.52 0.65 4.87
N ALA A 159 7.50 0.88 5.72
CA ALA A 159 7.11 2.24 6.11
C ALA A 159 8.25 3.03 6.76
N ARG A 160 9.04 2.36 7.61
CA ARG A 160 10.21 2.97 8.26
C ARG A 160 11.29 3.32 7.24
N ASP A 161 11.71 2.37 6.42
CA ASP A 161 12.85 2.53 5.52
C ASP A 161 12.55 3.55 4.41
N ILE A 162 11.28 3.60 3.95
CA ILE A 162 10.77 4.65 3.07
C ILE A 162 10.77 6.01 3.76
N THR A 163 10.24 6.10 4.98
CA THR A 163 10.23 7.36 5.74
C THR A 163 11.65 7.90 5.93
N GLU A 164 12.59 7.06 6.37
CA GLU A 164 13.99 7.46 6.56
C GLU A 164 14.59 8.02 5.26
N THR A 165 14.30 7.39 4.12
CA THR A 165 14.75 7.84 2.81
C THR A 165 14.11 9.16 2.39
N VAL A 166 12.78 9.30 2.52
CA VAL A 166 12.06 10.54 2.19
C VAL A 166 12.61 11.69 3.04
N PHE A 167 12.74 11.49 4.35
CA PHE A 167 13.31 12.48 5.26
C PHE A 167 14.76 12.83 4.91
N ARG A 168 15.59 11.85 4.50
CA ARG A 168 16.95 12.13 4.00
C ARG A 168 16.93 13.03 2.78
N VAL A 169 16.11 12.72 1.77
CA VAL A 169 16.04 13.53 0.54
C VAL A 169 15.47 14.93 0.84
N MET A 170 14.52 15.05 1.78
CA MET A 170 14.08 16.36 2.30
C MET A 170 15.23 17.13 2.94
N ARG A 171 16.00 16.50 3.84
CA ARG A 171 17.14 17.14 4.49
C ARG A 171 18.21 17.58 3.49
N ASP A 172 18.45 16.81 2.43
CA ASP A 172 19.42 17.13 1.39
C ASP A 172 19.12 18.45 0.67
N VAL A 173 17.85 18.88 0.59
CA VAL A 173 17.45 20.13 -0.09
C VAL A 173 17.32 21.32 0.85
N MET A 174 17.49 21.16 2.16
CA MET A 174 17.34 22.23 3.15
C MET A 174 18.62 22.51 3.92
N THR A 175 18.66 23.64 4.63
CA THR A 175 19.77 23.95 5.53
C THR A 175 19.70 23.11 6.80
N THR A 176 20.85 22.88 7.45
CA THR A 176 20.90 22.23 8.75
C THR A 176 20.06 22.95 9.79
N ALA A 177 20.08 24.28 9.81
CA ALA A 177 19.28 25.07 10.73
C ALA A 177 17.77 24.89 10.53
N GLU A 178 17.32 24.65 9.28
CA GLU A 178 15.92 24.30 9.03
C GLU A 178 15.62 22.87 9.44
N ALA A 179 16.50 21.93 9.08
CA ALA A 179 16.34 20.53 9.42
C ALA A 179 16.29 20.31 10.94
N ASP A 180 17.09 21.05 11.72
CA ASP A 180 17.08 20.99 13.18
C ASP A 180 15.76 21.56 13.74
N ARG A 181 15.25 22.68 13.19
CA ARG A 181 13.95 23.25 13.60
C ARG A 181 12.77 22.32 13.33
N ILE A 182 12.78 21.58 12.23
CA ILE A 182 11.77 20.55 11.93
C ILE A 182 11.90 19.39 12.92
N ALA A 183 13.13 18.95 13.22
CA ALA A 183 13.38 17.86 14.16
C ALA A 183 12.82 18.14 15.56
N ASP A 184 12.84 19.39 16.00
CA ASP A 184 12.34 19.81 17.31
C ASP A 184 10.80 19.67 17.44
N GLU A 185 10.05 19.74 16.34
CA GLU A 185 8.59 19.56 16.34
C GLU A 185 8.15 18.11 16.12
N LEU A 186 9.00 17.27 15.52
CA LEU A 186 8.73 15.83 15.30
C LEU A 186 8.85 14.96 16.58
N HIS A 187 8.88 15.56 17.76
CA HIS A 187 9.06 14.85 19.03
C HIS A 187 7.69 14.56 19.68
N ASN A 188 7.24 13.31 19.58
CA ASN A 188 6.04 12.82 20.27
C ASN A 188 6.37 11.60 21.12
N ASP A 189 5.69 11.51 22.27
CA ASP A 189 5.86 10.42 23.24
C ASP A 189 5.63 9.06 22.56
N ALA A 190 6.65 8.21 22.54
CA ALA A 190 6.57 6.86 22.01
C ALA A 190 5.43 6.06 22.67
N LEU A 191 4.59 5.40 21.87
CA LEU A 191 3.52 4.57 22.41
C LEU A 191 4.10 3.37 23.21
N PRO A 192 3.50 3.00 24.35
CA PRO A 192 3.89 1.82 25.11
C PRO A 192 3.37 0.56 24.39
N THR A 193 4.07 0.12 23.35
CA THR A 193 3.79 -1.10 22.57
C THR A 193 5.01 -1.99 22.51
N ASP A 194 4.87 -3.31 22.46
CA ASP A 194 6.01 -4.25 22.40
C ASP A 194 6.75 -4.21 21.05
N GLU A 195 6.16 -3.58 20.02
CA GLU A 195 6.77 -3.45 18.70
C GLU A 195 7.75 -2.27 18.65
N LYS A 196 9.06 -2.57 18.65
CA LYS A 196 10.14 -1.57 18.67
C LYS A 196 10.05 -0.51 17.55
N ALA A 197 9.49 -0.85 16.39
CA ALA A 197 9.32 0.11 15.30
C ALA A 197 8.30 1.20 15.65
N LEU A 198 7.24 0.86 16.40
CA LEU A 198 6.21 1.78 16.86
C LEU A 198 6.62 2.58 18.12
N GLN A 199 7.67 2.12 18.81
CA GLN A 199 8.31 2.86 19.91
C GLN A 199 9.32 3.91 19.44
N MET A 200 9.65 3.96 18.14
CA MET A 200 10.57 4.98 17.62
C MET A 200 9.87 6.33 17.54
N GLU A 201 10.49 7.36 18.10
CA GLU A 201 10.04 8.73 17.90
C GLU A 201 10.26 9.16 16.44
N VAL A 202 9.36 9.98 15.91
CA VAL A 202 9.48 10.50 14.53
C VAL A 202 10.78 11.30 14.36
N ALA A 203 11.22 11.99 15.41
CA ALA A 203 12.51 12.66 15.49
C ALA A 203 13.71 11.71 15.28
N GLU A 204 13.62 10.44 15.65
CA GLU A 204 14.68 9.44 15.38
C GLU A 204 14.72 9.02 13.91
N LEU A 205 13.56 8.95 13.24
CA LEU A 205 13.49 8.70 11.80
C LEU A 205 14.04 9.91 11.00
N TRP A 206 13.83 11.11 11.54
CA TRP A 206 14.36 12.34 10.97
C TRP A 206 15.86 12.51 11.19
N LYS A 207 16.45 11.90 12.22
CA LYS A 207 17.90 11.95 12.44
C LYS A 207 18.55 10.76 11.74
N ASP A 208 19.41 11.01 10.75
CA ASP A 208 20.14 9.92 10.08
C ASP A 208 20.83 9.02 11.12
N ARG A 209 20.50 7.72 11.11
CA ARG A 209 21.08 6.73 12.04
C ARG A 209 22.58 6.56 11.88
N ASN A 210 23.16 7.02 10.78
CA ASN A 210 24.59 7.03 10.56
C ASN A 210 25.21 8.37 11.04
N PRO A 211 25.91 8.38 12.20
CA PRO A 211 26.47 9.60 12.78
C PRO A 211 27.51 10.28 11.89
N ILE A 212 28.16 9.54 10.97
CA ILE A 212 29.12 10.11 10.02
C ILE A 212 28.38 10.86 8.92
N VAL A 213 27.29 10.32 8.40
CA VAL A 213 26.45 10.98 7.39
C VAL A 213 25.78 12.21 8.01
N GLY A 214 25.28 12.10 9.24
CA GLY A 214 24.75 13.23 10.00
C GLY A 214 25.77 14.34 10.28
N PHE A 215 27.06 14.00 10.44
CA PHE A 215 28.11 15.00 10.57
C PHE A 215 28.46 15.67 9.23
N LEU A 216 28.56 14.89 8.14
CA LEU A 216 28.90 15.40 6.81
C LEU A 216 27.78 16.26 6.20
N SER A 217 26.51 15.92 6.46
CA SER A 217 25.36 16.70 5.98
C SER A 217 25.30 18.11 6.57
N ARG A 218 25.90 18.34 7.76
CA ARG A 218 25.98 19.67 8.40
C ARG A 218 26.91 20.65 7.68
N ILE A 219 27.83 20.16 6.87
CA ILE A 219 28.85 20.97 6.19
C ILE A 219 28.46 21.22 4.73
N ARG A 220 27.61 20.37 4.15
CA ARG A 220 27.20 20.45 2.76
C ARG A 220 26.13 21.55 2.58
N PRO A 221 26.25 22.42 1.56
CA PRO A 221 25.18 23.37 1.23
C PRO A 221 23.93 22.62 0.72
N PRO A 222 22.72 23.17 0.90
CA PRO A 222 21.49 22.56 0.41
C PRO A 222 21.57 22.26 -1.09
N LEU A 223 21.20 21.04 -1.49
CA LEU A 223 21.20 20.61 -2.89
C LEU A 223 19.91 21.04 -3.61
N LYS A 224 19.36 22.20 -3.27
CA LYS A 224 18.15 22.74 -3.93
C LYS A 224 18.52 23.29 -5.31
N GLY A 225 17.84 22.83 -6.36
CA GLY A 225 18.04 23.32 -7.74
C GLY A 225 17.89 22.21 -8.78
N PRO A 226 18.08 22.52 -10.08
CA PRO A 226 17.95 21.54 -11.14
C PRO A 226 19.06 20.48 -11.10
N ALA A 227 18.73 19.24 -11.48
CA ALA A 227 19.72 18.19 -11.69
C ALA A 227 20.72 18.59 -12.81
N PRO A 228 21.98 18.10 -12.78
CA PRO A 228 22.54 17.08 -11.89
C PRO A 228 23.20 17.64 -10.62
N ILE A 229 23.25 18.96 -10.46
CA ILE A 229 23.96 19.62 -9.34
C ILE A 229 23.04 19.74 -8.13
N GLY A 230 21.75 19.97 -8.34
CA GLY A 230 20.71 19.95 -7.32
C GLY A 230 19.72 18.80 -7.49
N ILE A 231 18.73 18.76 -6.61
CA ILE A 231 17.63 17.80 -6.59
C ILE A 231 16.38 18.52 -7.09
N ASP A 232 15.95 18.19 -8.30
CA ASP A 232 14.62 18.56 -8.81
C ASP A 232 13.57 17.52 -8.41
N SER A 233 12.29 17.80 -8.71
CA SER A 233 11.19 16.88 -8.37
C SER A 233 11.38 15.48 -8.97
N LYS A 234 11.93 15.39 -10.18
CA LYS A 234 12.14 14.09 -10.84
C LYS A 234 13.22 13.31 -10.11
N LEU A 235 14.35 13.94 -9.81
CA LEU A 235 15.45 13.29 -9.09
C LEU A 235 15.05 12.94 -7.66
N PHE A 236 14.25 13.77 -6.98
CA PHE A 236 13.71 13.47 -5.66
C PHE A 236 12.92 12.16 -5.68
N LEU A 237 11.90 12.05 -6.54
CA LEU A 237 11.06 10.86 -6.64
C LEU A 237 11.87 9.64 -7.08
N THR A 238 12.80 9.82 -8.02
CA THR A 238 13.69 8.75 -8.49
C THR A 238 14.61 8.24 -7.38
N ARG A 239 15.10 9.13 -6.50
CA ARG A 239 15.93 8.73 -5.35
C ARG A 239 15.09 7.97 -4.33
N VAL A 240 13.86 8.40 -4.05
CA VAL A 240 12.96 7.65 -3.17
C VAL A 240 12.69 6.25 -3.73
N ASP A 241 12.32 6.16 -5.01
CA ASP A 241 12.02 4.89 -5.68
C ASP A 241 13.19 3.89 -5.58
N ASN A 242 14.41 4.36 -5.86
CA ASN A 242 15.60 3.51 -5.90
C ASN A 242 16.24 3.26 -4.53
N GLU A 243 16.33 4.27 -3.66
CA GLU A 243 17.04 4.18 -2.39
C GLU A 243 16.19 3.57 -1.28
N ALA A 244 14.86 3.74 -1.33
CA ALA A 244 13.94 3.17 -0.33
C ALA A 244 13.51 1.74 -0.64
N GLY A 245 13.80 1.23 -1.84
CA GLY A 245 13.33 -0.08 -2.27
C GLY A 245 11.80 -0.14 -2.38
N VAL A 246 11.17 0.91 -2.92
CA VAL A 246 9.71 1.02 -3.01
C VAL A 246 9.13 -0.26 -3.65
N PRO A 247 8.12 -0.90 -3.02
CA PRO A 247 7.51 -2.11 -3.57
C PRO A 247 6.93 -1.85 -4.95
N LYS A 248 7.07 -2.81 -5.87
CA LYS A 248 6.58 -2.68 -7.26
C LYS A 248 5.06 -2.54 -7.39
N THR A 249 4.32 -2.82 -6.31
CA THR A 249 2.87 -2.68 -6.21
C THR A 249 2.43 -1.24 -5.98
N VAL A 250 3.35 -0.36 -5.57
CA VAL A 250 3.11 1.07 -5.34
C VAL A 250 4.17 1.90 -6.09
N ASN A 251 4.01 3.22 -6.10
CA ASN A 251 4.97 4.11 -6.74
C ASN A 251 5.47 5.19 -5.77
N ALA A 252 6.60 5.81 -6.13
CA ALA A 252 7.24 6.86 -5.33
C ALA A 252 6.30 8.02 -4.96
N GLU A 253 5.38 8.42 -5.83
CA GLU A 253 4.46 9.53 -5.53
C GLU A 253 3.49 9.19 -4.41
N ILE A 254 2.92 7.98 -4.42
CA ILE A 254 1.98 7.51 -3.39
C ILE A 254 2.68 7.46 -2.03
N VAL A 255 3.86 6.86 -1.97
CA VAL A 255 4.57 6.69 -0.70
C VAL A 255 5.13 8.02 -0.17
N VAL A 256 5.57 8.93 -1.05
CA VAL A 256 5.97 10.30 -0.67
C VAL A 256 4.77 11.07 -0.14
N SER A 257 3.60 10.96 -0.79
CA SER A 257 2.36 11.57 -0.32
C SER A 257 1.97 11.06 1.07
N ALA A 258 2.07 9.75 1.31
CA ALA A 258 1.79 9.14 2.60
C ALA A 258 2.70 9.69 3.71
N VAL A 259 4.01 9.78 3.45
CA VAL A 259 4.98 10.35 4.41
C VAL A 259 4.71 11.84 4.64
N PHE A 260 4.45 12.61 3.59
CA PHE A 260 4.14 14.05 3.71
C PHE A 260 2.89 14.28 4.54
N SER A 261 1.82 13.56 4.26
CA SER A 261 0.56 13.65 4.99
C SER A 261 0.78 13.29 6.48
N ALA A 262 1.52 12.21 6.75
CA ALA A 262 1.86 11.84 8.12
C ALA A 262 2.72 12.89 8.83
N THR A 263 3.68 13.48 8.14
CA THR A 263 4.59 14.50 8.70
C THR A 263 3.85 15.78 9.04
N LYS A 264 2.91 16.21 8.19
CA LYS A 264 2.12 17.43 8.44
C LYS A 264 1.29 17.34 9.71
N ASP A 265 0.76 16.16 10.03
CA ASP A 265 0.01 15.95 11.27
C ASP A 265 0.88 16.17 12.53
N GLU A 266 2.21 16.08 12.40
CA GLU A 266 3.18 16.27 13.49
C GLU A 266 3.75 17.70 13.55
N LEU A 267 3.47 18.55 12.56
CA LEU A 267 4.11 19.85 12.40
C LEU A 267 3.12 21.00 12.58
N SER A 268 3.60 22.10 13.15
CA SER A 268 2.83 23.34 13.16
C SER A 268 2.66 23.89 11.74
N GLN A 269 1.60 24.68 11.53
CA GLN A 269 1.33 25.34 10.24
C GLN A 269 2.53 26.16 9.74
N GLU A 270 3.26 26.81 10.66
CA GLU A 270 4.46 27.59 10.33
C GLU A 270 5.58 26.69 9.75
N ARG A 271 5.79 25.49 10.30
CA ARG A 271 6.77 24.54 9.76
C ARG A 271 6.30 23.92 8.46
N ILE A 272 5.00 23.65 8.31
CA ILE A 272 4.44 23.11 7.07
C ILE A 272 4.72 24.05 5.89
N GLU A 273 4.53 25.35 6.09
CA GLU A 273 4.82 26.37 5.09
C GLU A 273 6.32 26.50 4.82
N ALA A 274 7.15 26.48 5.85
CA ALA A 274 8.60 26.56 5.69
C ALA A 274 9.18 25.35 4.95
N VAL A 275 8.69 24.13 5.21
CA VAL A 275 9.09 22.92 4.47
C VAL A 275 8.78 23.06 2.98
N ALA A 276 7.60 23.59 2.63
CA ALA A 276 7.18 23.76 1.24
C ALA A 276 8.15 24.63 0.43
N GLU A 277 8.75 25.64 1.06
CA GLU A 277 9.74 26.53 0.45
C GLU A 277 11.04 25.80 0.11
N TRP A 278 11.41 24.74 0.84
CA TRP A 278 12.63 23.98 0.58
C TRP A 278 12.45 22.87 -0.44
N LEU A 279 11.25 22.30 -0.54
CA LEU A 279 10.97 21.22 -1.48
C LEU A 279 11.19 21.67 -2.94
N PRO A 280 11.66 20.77 -3.83
CA PRO A 280 11.83 21.07 -5.24
C PRO A 280 10.53 21.51 -5.91
N GLU A 281 10.61 22.44 -6.86
CA GLU A 281 9.44 22.92 -7.59
C GLU A 281 8.81 21.83 -8.46
N GLY A 282 7.51 21.97 -8.75
CA GLY A 282 6.73 21.03 -9.53
C GLY A 282 6.16 19.91 -8.67
N LYS A 283 6.21 18.68 -9.19
CA LYS A 283 5.45 17.54 -8.68
C LYS A 283 5.63 17.24 -7.19
N VAL A 284 6.84 17.35 -6.64
CA VAL A 284 7.06 17.09 -5.20
C VAL A 284 6.38 18.14 -4.33
N ARG A 285 6.49 19.43 -4.70
CA ARG A 285 5.78 20.50 -3.98
C ARG A 285 4.26 20.40 -4.16
N GLU A 286 3.78 19.96 -5.32
CA GLU A 286 2.35 19.68 -5.55
C GLU A 286 1.84 18.56 -4.63
N ILE A 287 2.59 17.46 -4.52
CA ILE A 287 2.29 16.37 -3.58
C ILE A 287 2.29 16.89 -2.15
N TRP A 288 3.28 17.70 -1.77
CA TRP A 288 3.30 18.33 -0.43
C TRP A 288 2.06 19.17 -0.19
N GLN A 289 1.58 19.96 -1.13
CA GLN A 289 0.39 20.78 -0.91
C GLN A 289 -0.91 19.96 -0.84
N ALA A 290 -0.99 18.87 -1.60
CA ALA A 290 -2.18 18.02 -1.68
C ALA A 290 -2.31 16.98 -0.56
N ALA A 291 -1.20 16.59 0.06
CA ALA A 291 -1.11 15.60 1.15
C ALA A 291 -1.66 16.10 2.48
#